data_AF-A0AAD7DTT8-F1
#
_entry.id   AF-A0AAD7DTT8-F1
#
_cell.length_a   1.000
_cell.length_b   1.000
_cell.length_c   1.000
_cell.angle_alpha   90.00
_cell.angle_beta   90.00
_cell.angle_gamma   90.00
#
_symmetry.space_group_name_H-M   'P 1'
#
loop_
_entity.id
_entity.type
_entity.pdbx_description
1 polymer ?
#
loop_
_entity_poly.entity_id
_entity_poly.type
_entity_poly.pdbx_seq_one_letter_code
_entity_poly.pdbx_strand_id
1 'polypeptide(L)'
;ENWGLIVGDPAAFLFDPATDATATQKRVVNITSHELAHQWFGNLVTMEWWDDLWLNEGIKSGLSSAWFVILICRRLYPEWNTAASVVNGSFKYGLNVDAKLSSHPVQVECPDANRINEIMDTISYMKAASLLRMVSSLLGEAAFFKGVSAYLKERQFGNSVASDLWDALSRASG
;
A
#
# COMPACT_ATOMS: atom_id res chain seq x y z
N GLU A 1 4.42 -0.86 -12.24
CA GLU A 1 4.93 -2.08 -11.59
C GLU A 1 5.13 -3.36 -12.44
N ASN A 2 5.34 -3.32 -13.77
CA ASN A 2 5.44 -4.55 -14.58
C ASN A 2 6.46 -5.56 -14.01
N TRP A 3 6.06 -6.84 -13.90
CA TRP A 3 6.82 -7.82 -13.12
C TRP A 3 8.20 -8.08 -13.75
N GLY A 4 9.26 -7.76 -13.00
CA GLY A 4 10.65 -7.89 -13.46
C GLY A 4 11.15 -6.72 -14.33
N LEU A 5 10.29 -5.76 -14.68
CA LEU A 5 10.66 -4.56 -15.43
C LEU A 5 9.85 -3.35 -14.95
N ILE A 6 10.24 -2.75 -13.82
CA ILE A 6 9.61 -1.53 -13.32
C ILE A 6 9.93 -0.36 -14.28
N VAL A 7 8.89 0.35 -14.72
CA VAL A 7 8.98 1.46 -15.67
C VAL A 7 8.30 2.69 -15.08
N GLY A 8 8.81 3.87 -15.39
CA GLY A 8 8.12 5.13 -15.09
C GLY A 8 8.94 6.34 -15.45
N ASP A 9 8.43 7.51 -15.06
CA ASP A 9 9.04 8.80 -15.33
C ASP A 9 10.45 8.89 -14.71
N PRO A 10 11.48 9.38 -15.44
CA PRO A 10 12.81 9.60 -14.87
C PRO A 10 12.79 10.39 -13.55
N ALA A 11 11.92 11.38 -13.40
CA ALA A 11 11.78 12.15 -12.16
C ALA A 11 11.30 11.32 -10.96
N ALA A 12 10.74 10.14 -11.19
CA ALA A 12 10.33 9.21 -10.15
C ALA A 12 11.48 8.34 -9.61
N PHE A 13 12.56 8.18 -10.38
CA PHE A 13 13.63 7.23 -10.07
C PHE A 13 15.04 7.82 -10.05
N LEU A 14 15.26 8.95 -10.70
CA LEU A 14 16.56 9.61 -10.76
C LEU A 14 16.71 10.60 -9.59
N PHE A 15 17.89 10.60 -8.99
CA PHE A 15 18.29 11.51 -7.92
C PHE A 15 19.76 11.86 -8.10
N ASP A 16 20.08 13.15 -8.14
CA ASP A 16 21.45 13.67 -8.14
C ASP A 16 21.78 14.28 -6.76
N PRO A 17 22.67 13.67 -5.97
CA PRO A 17 23.04 14.19 -4.65
C PRO A 17 23.74 15.54 -4.68
N ALA A 18 24.25 16.00 -5.83
CA ALA A 18 24.92 17.31 -5.97
C ALA A 18 23.94 18.46 -6.19
N THR A 19 22.76 18.19 -6.78
CA THR A 19 21.83 19.25 -7.20
C THR A 19 20.42 19.11 -6.60
N ASP A 20 20.01 17.91 -6.24
CA ASP A 20 18.63 17.65 -5.80
C ASP A 20 18.44 17.85 -4.30
N ALA A 21 17.28 18.39 -3.94
CA ALA A 21 16.87 18.51 -2.55
C ALA A 21 16.56 17.15 -1.92
N THR A 22 16.66 17.04 -0.59
CA THR A 22 16.24 15.85 0.18
C THR A 22 14.79 15.45 -0.09
N ALA A 23 13.92 16.41 -0.45
CA ALA A 23 12.54 16.12 -0.84
C ALA A 23 12.47 15.22 -2.09
N THR A 24 13.35 15.43 -3.07
CA THR A 24 13.48 14.58 -4.27
C THR A 24 13.94 13.19 -3.88
N GLN A 25 14.96 13.08 -3.03
CA GLN A 25 15.44 11.79 -2.51
C GLN A 25 14.32 11.00 -1.82
N LYS A 26 13.56 11.66 -0.94
CA LYS A 26 12.40 11.06 -0.25
C LYS A 26 11.34 10.56 -1.23
N ARG A 27 11.07 11.33 -2.29
CA ARG A 27 10.13 10.94 -3.35
C ARG A 27 10.61 9.70 -4.11
N VAL A 28 11.87 9.67 -4.52
CA VAL A 28 12.47 8.53 -5.23
C VAL A 28 12.42 7.26 -4.36
N VAL A 29 12.80 7.36 -3.09
CA VAL A 29 12.72 6.23 -2.13
C VAL A 29 11.27 5.76 -1.98
N ASN A 30 10.31 6.68 -1.86
CA ASN A 30 8.89 6.34 -1.73
C ASN A 30 8.38 5.58 -2.97
N ILE A 31 8.56 6.13 -4.17
CA ILE A 31 8.06 5.51 -5.41
C ILE A 31 8.77 4.18 -5.65
N THR A 32 10.08 4.11 -5.48
CA THR A 32 10.83 2.85 -5.65
C THR A 32 10.33 1.76 -4.70
N SER A 33 10.08 2.12 -3.43
CA SER A 33 9.56 1.17 -2.43
C SER A 33 8.14 0.72 -2.77
N HIS A 34 7.28 1.65 -3.23
CA HIS A 34 5.93 1.35 -3.70
C HIS A 34 6.01 0.29 -4.80
N GLU A 35 6.65 0.59 -5.92
CA GLU A 35 6.77 -0.28 -7.11
C GLU A 35 7.44 -1.65 -6.82
N LEU A 36 8.42 -1.68 -5.92
CA LEU A 36 9.03 -2.95 -5.48
C LEU A 36 8.06 -3.82 -4.70
N ALA A 37 7.20 -3.22 -3.89
CA ALA A 37 6.27 -4.00 -3.10
C ALA A 37 5.12 -4.57 -3.95
N HIS A 38 4.86 -4.01 -5.14
CA HIS A 38 3.98 -4.64 -6.14
C HIS A 38 4.47 -6.02 -6.61
N GLN A 39 5.77 -6.29 -6.50
CA GLN A 39 6.31 -7.59 -6.91
C GLN A 39 5.73 -8.74 -6.05
N TRP A 40 5.21 -8.44 -4.85
CA TRP A 40 4.42 -9.36 -4.03
C TRP A 40 2.91 -9.08 -4.10
N PHE A 41 2.50 -7.82 -3.97
CA PHE A 41 1.08 -7.43 -3.91
C PHE A 41 0.64 -6.83 -5.24
N GLY A 42 -0.11 -7.59 -6.03
CA GLY A 42 -0.56 -7.22 -7.36
C GLY A 42 0.08 -8.04 -8.48
N ASN A 43 1.34 -8.49 -8.30
CA ASN A 43 2.01 -9.39 -9.26
C ASN A 43 1.96 -10.84 -8.79
N LEU A 44 2.59 -11.17 -7.65
CA LEU A 44 2.61 -12.54 -7.11
C LEU A 44 1.21 -13.00 -6.69
N VAL A 45 0.44 -12.13 -6.07
CA VAL A 45 -0.97 -12.33 -5.74
C VAL A 45 -1.75 -11.14 -6.28
N THR A 46 -2.68 -11.39 -7.20
CA THR A 46 -3.50 -10.35 -7.84
C THR A 46 -4.91 -10.39 -7.26
N MET A 47 -5.60 -9.28 -7.09
CA MET A 47 -7.05 -9.33 -6.83
C MET A 47 -7.80 -10.14 -7.89
N GLU A 48 -8.89 -10.80 -7.52
CA GLU A 48 -9.77 -11.50 -8.47
C GLU A 48 -10.55 -10.54 -9.35
N TRP A 49 -11.01 -9.42 -8.77
CA TRP A 49 -11.73 -8.38 -9.47
C TRP A 49 -11.46 -6.99 -8.88
N TRP A 50 -11.90 -5.95 -9.59
CA TRP A 50 -11.62 -4.54 -9.29
C TRP A 50 -12.34 -4.00 -8.06
N ASP A 51 -13.36 -4.69 -7.56
CA ASP A 51 -14.00 -4.36 -6.29
C ASP A 51 -13.05 -4.56 -5.09
N ASP A 52 -12.11 -5.49 -5.22
CA ASP A 52 -10.97 -5.68 -4.34
C ASP A 52 -9.72 -4.93 -4.80
N LEU A 53 -9.87 -3.83 -5.55
CA LEU A 53 -8.77 -2.95 -5.91
C LEU A 53 -7.92 -2.57 -4.70
N TRP A 54 -8.51 -2.36 -3.53
CA TRP A 54 -7.78 -2.06 -2.31
C TRP A 54 -6.87 -3.21 -1.82
N LEU A 55 -7.07 -4.47 -2.22
CA LEU A 55 -6.10 -5.54 -1.92
C LEU A 55 -4.85 -5.41 -2.78
N ASN A 56 -5.01 -4.86 -3.97
CA ASN A 56 -3.88 -4.38 -4.72
C ASN A 56 -3.53 -3.00 -4.17
N GLU A 57 -4.18 -1.91 -4.55
CA GLU A 57 -3.83 -0.50 -4.26
C GLU A 57 -3.83 -0.07 -2.79
N GLY A 58 -4.60 -0.73 -1.93
CA GLY A 58 -4.73 -0.41 -0.51
C GLY A 58 -3.79 -1.20 0.40
N ILE A 59 -3.51 -2.47 0.10
CA ILE A 59 -2.31 -3.16 0.58
C ILE A 59 -1.08 -2.49 -0.04
N LYS A 60 -1.15 -2.02 -1.28
CA LYS A 60 -0.08 -1.24 -1.90
C LYS A 60 0.16 0.07 -1.17
N SER A 61 -0.87 0.84 -0.88
CA SER A 61 -0.70 2.13 -0.20
C SER A 61 -0.46 1.96 1.30
N GLY A 62 -1.05 0.92 1.88
CA GLY A 62 -0.93 0.52 3.27
C GLY A 62 0.32 -0.23 3.55
N LEU A 63 0.31 -1.52 3.26
CA LEU A 63 1.48 -2.38 3.39
C LEU A 63 2.68 -1.86 2.55
N SER A 64 2.50 -1.36 1.32
CA SER A 64 3.56 -1.27 0.30
C SER A 64 4.20 0.10 0.04
N SER A 65 3.53 1.24 0.32
CA SER A 65 4.10 2.59 0.11
C SER A 65 4.04 3.48 1.32
N ALA A 66 3.09 3.33 2.24
CA ALA A 66 3.19 3.99 3.54
C ALA A 66 3.96 3.09 4.52
N TRP A 67 3.58 1.82 4.68
CA TRP A 67 4.17 0.92 5.66
C TRP A 67 5.53 0.38 5.23
N PHE A 68 5.69 -0.13 4.01
CA PHE A 68 7.01 -0.54 3.48
C PHE A 68 7.97 0.65 3.43
N VAL A 69 7.52 1.85 3.04
CA VAL A 69 8.36 3.06 3.14
C VAL A 69 8.65 3.43 4.58
N ILE A 70 7.70 3.32 5.52
CA ILE A 70 7.98 3.51 6.96
C ILE A 70 9.02 2.49 7.43
N LEU A 71 8.90 1.21 7.10
CA LEU A 71 9.83 0.15 7.52
C LEU A 71 11.22 0.33 6.90
N ILE A 72 11.27 0.57 5.58
CA ILE A 72 12.50 0.82 4.83
C ILE A 72 13.16 2.10 5.35
N CYS A 73 12.44 3.21 5.48
CA CYS A 73 13.00 4.46 6.00
C CYS A 73 13.39 4.32 7.47
N ARG A 74 12.64 3.61 8.32
CA ARG A 74 13.06 3.35 9.71
C ARG A 74 14.41 2.63 9.77
N ARG A 75 14.74 1.80 8.75
CA ARG A 75 15.98 1.05 8.69
C ARG A 75 17.14 1.80 8.01
N LEU A 76 16.85 2.51 6.91
CA LEU A 76 17.85 3.13 6.04
C LEU A 76 18.01 4.64 6.29
N TYR A 77 16.94 5.32 6.70
CA TYR A 77 16.86 6.78 6.89
C TYR A 77 16.11 7.14 8.19
N PRO A 78 16.56 6.64 9.37
CA PRO A 78 15.85 6.85 10.63
C PRO A 78 15.66 8.33 11.00
N GLU A 79 16.54 9.21 10.51
CA GLU A 79 16.50 10.66 10.69
C GLU A 79 15.34 11.34 9.95
N TRP A 80 14.72 10.67 8.97
CA TRP A 80 13.61 11.26 8.21
C TRP A 80 12.29 11.33 8.97
N ASN A 81 12.17 10.59 10.08
CA ASN A 81 10.94 10.47 10.88
C ASN A 81 9.70 10.24 10.00
N THR A 82 9.81 9.28 9.09
CA THR A 82 8.82 9.03 8.04
C THR A 82 7.43 8.70 8.60
N ALA A 83 7.36 8.05 9.77
CA ALA A 83 6.10 7.80 10.45
C ALA A 83 5.31 9.09 10.74
N ALA A 84 5.98 10.13 11.24
CA ALA A 84 5.34 11.43 11.49
C ALA A 84 4.89 12.11 10.18
N SER A 85 5.69 11.98 9.12
CA SER A 85 5.36 12.53 7.80
C SER A 85 4.14 11.83 7.19
N VAL A 86 4.01 10.51 7.33
CA VAL A 86 2.83 9.75 6.88
C VAL A 86 1.56 10.17 7.64
N VAL A 87 1.67 10.40 8.96
CA VAL A 87 0.53 10.87 9.76
C VAL A 87 0.07 12.27 9.33
N ASN A 88 1.01 13.20 9.16
CA ASN A 88 0.67 14.59 8.81
C ASN A 88 0.26 14.77 7.34
N GLY A 89 0.75 13.89 6.45
CA GLY A 89 0.43 13.87 5.02
C GLY A 89 -0.73 12.94 4.71
N SER A 90 -0.41 11.69 4.38
CA SER A 90 -1.37 10.72 3.81
C SER A 90 -2.54 10.41 4.74
N PHE A 91 -2.30 10.19 6.04
CA PHE A 91 -3.37 9.86 6.99
C PHE A 91 -4.35 11.03 7.15
N LYS A 92 -3.83 12.24 7.40
CA LYS A 92 -4.65 13.46 7.52
C LYS A 92 -5.44 13.74 6.24
N TYR A 93 -4.82 13.59 5.07
CA TYR A 93 -5.50 13.81 3.80
C TYR A 93 -6.61 12.78 3.57
N GLY A 94 -6.33 11.49 3.82
CA GLY A 94 -7.33 10.42 3.76
C GLY A 94 -8.54 10.70 4.66
N LEU A 95 -8.32 11.11 5.91
CA LEU A 95 -9.41 11.49 6.82
C LEU A 95 -10.26 12.65 6.29
N ASN A 96 -9.63 13.67 5.69
CA ASN A 96 -10.36 14.82 5.15
C ASN A 96 -11.23 14.45 3.94
N VAL A 97 -10.76 13.54 3.08
CA VAL A 97 -11.56 13.04 1.95
C VAL A 97 -12.69 12.16 2.46
N ASP A 98 -12.40 11.27 3.42
CA ASP A 98 -13.38 10.34 3.97
C ASP A 98 -14.49 11.01 4.80
N ALA A 99 -14.23 12.22 5.30
CA ALA A 99 -15.24 13.02 6.00
C ALA A 99 -16.32 13.63 5.09
N LYS A 100 -16.20 13.49 3.76
CA LYS A 100 -17.16 14.04 2.79
C LYS A 100 -18.30 13.05 2.51
N LEU A 101 -19.49 13.56 2.23
CA LEU A 101 -20.64 12.75 1.79
C LEU A 101 -20.39 12.04 0.45
N SER A 102 -19.46 12.55 -0.36
CA SER A 102 -19.04 11.94 -1.62
C SER A 102 -17.99 10.84 -1.43
N SER A 103 -17.62 10.49 -0.20
CA SER A 103 -16.73 9.35 0.08
C SER A 103 -17.42 8.02 -0.24
N HIS A 104 -16.66 6.94 -0.20
CA HIS A 104 -17.16 5.57 -0.37
C HIS A 104 -16.43 4.60 0.59
N PRO A 105 -16.95 3.37 0.76
CA PRO A 105 -16.24 2.32 1.48
C PRO A 105 -14.95 1.91 0.76
N VAL A 106 -13.97 1.36 1.49
CA VAL A 106 -12.68 0.92 0.90
C VAL A 106 -12.87 -0.20 -0.12
N GLN A 107 -13.78 -1.13 0.16
CA GLN A 107 -14.25 -2.12 -0.81
C GLN A 107 -15.50 -1.58 -1.48
N VAL A 108 -15.48 -1.43 -2.79
CA VAL A 108 -16.55 -0.77 -3.56
C VAL A 108 -16.85 -1.58 -4.80
N GLU A 109 -18.13 -1.79 -5.10
CA GLU A 109 -18.54 -2.56 -6.27
C GLU A 109 -18.05 -1.88 -7.56
N CYS A 110 -17.39 -2.67 -8.42
CA CYS A 110 -16.89 -2.20 -9.71
C CYS A 110 -17.49 -3.07 -10.83
N PRO A 111 -18.71 -2.79 -11.32
CA PRO A 111 -19.39 -3.67 -12.26
C PRO A 111 -18.78 -3.65 -13.67
N ASP A 112 -17.97 -2.63 -13.99
CA ASP A 112 -17.31 -2.46 -15.28
C ASP A 112 -15.89 -1.95 -15.09
N ALA A 113 -14.92 -2.57 -15.76
CA ALA A 113 -13.53 -2.15 -15.80
C ALA A 113 -13.36 -0.70 -16.31
N ASN A 114 -14.29 -0.16 -17.08
CA ASN A 114 -14.25 1.26 -17.47
C ASN A 114 -14.38 2.23 -16.28
N ARG A 115 -14.84 1.75 -15.13
CA ARG A 115 -15.04 2.53 -13.90
C ARG A 115 -13.90 2.42 -12.89
N ILE A 116 -12.82 1.71 -13.23
CA ILE A 116 -11.65 1.54 -12.35
C ILE A 116 -11.09 2.91 -11.92
N ASN A 117 -11.03 3.88 -12.85
CA ASN A 117 -10.52 5.22 -12.55
C ASN A 117 -11.37 5.98 -11.51
N GLU A 118 -12.63 5.58 -11.30
CA GLU A 118 -13.48 6.18 -10.25
C GLU A 118 -13.09 5.69 -8.85
N ILE A 119 -12.48 4.51 -8.75
CA ILE A 119 -12.14 3.85 -7.49
C ILE A 119 -10.62 3.85 -7.23
N MET A 120 -9.79 4.20 -8.21
CA MET A 120 -8.36 4.48 -8.05
C MET A 120 -8.16 5.87 -7.44
N ASP A 121 -8.55 6.03 -6.17
CA ASP A 121 -8.72 7.34 -5.56
C ASP A 121 -8.03 7.47 -4.18
N THR A 122 -8.29 8.55 -3.45
CA THR A 122 -7.69 8.74 -2.12
C THR A 122 -8.14 7.70 -1.10
N ILE A 123 -9.36 7.18 -1.21
CA ILE A 123 -9.91 6.20 -0.28
C ILE A 123 -9.20 4.85 -0.45
N SER A 124 -9.10 4.36 -1.70
CA SER A 124 -8.43 3.10 -2.01
C SER A 124 -6.95 3.09 -1.65
N TYR A 125 -6.31 4.27 -1.64
CA TYR A 125 -4.91 4.41 -1.27
C TYR A 125 -4.76 4.72 0.22
N MET A 126 -5.15 5.92 0.66
CA MET A 126 -4.76 6.45 1.96
C MET A 126 -5.62 5.92 3.12
N LYS A 127 -6.93 5.72 2.91
CA LYS A 127 -7.79 5.15 3.96
C LYS A 127 -7.47 3.67 4.16
N ALA A 128 -7.38 2.89 3.08
CA ALA A 128 -6.94 1.50 3.14
C ALA A 128 -5.59 1.35 3.85
N ALA A 129 -4.65 2.27 3.55
CA ALA A 129 -3.36 2.30 4.22
C ALA A 129 -3.43 2.48 5.73
N SER A 130 -4.28 3.43 6.13
CA SER A 130 -4.52 3.76 7.53
C SER A 130 -5.17 2.59 8.27
N LEU A 131 -6.10 1.88 7.64
CA LEU A 131 -6.73 0.68 8.19
C LEU A 131 -5.71 -0.44 8.41
N LEU A 132 -4.87 -0.75 7.44
CA LEU A 132 -3.85 -1.81 7.59
C LEU A 132 -2.82 -1.49 8.67
N ARG A 133 -2.42 -0.22 8.82
CA ARG A 133 -1.59 0.22 9.95
C ARG A 133 -2.29 0.02 11.29
N MET A 134 -3.58 0.35 11.37
CA MET A 134 -4.37 0.14 12.59
C MET A 134 -4.47 -1.35 12.92
N VAL A 135 -4.78 -2.20 11.94
CA VAL A 135 -4.83 -3.67 12.09
C VAL A 135 -3.49 -4.22 12.52
N SER A 136 -2.37 -3.82 11.89
CA SER A 136 -1.04 -4.24 12.32
C SER A 136 -0.73 -3.83 13.76
N SER A 137 -1.22 -2.68 14.21
CA SER A 137 -1.04 -2.22 15.59
C SER A 137 -1.90 -3.01 16.57
N LEU A 138 -3.12 -3.39 16.15
CA LEU A 138 -4.06 -4.18 16.94
C LEU A 138 -3.58 -5.62 17.14
N LEU A 139 -3.11 -6.26 16.06
CA LEU A 139 -2.66 -7.65 16.09
C LEU A 139 -1.22 -7.80 16.59
N GLY A 140 -0.45 -6.71 16.57
CA GLY A 140 1.01 -6.72 16.75
C GLY A 140 1.75 -7.07 15.46
N GLU A 141 2.87 -6.39 15.21
CA GLU A 141 3.63 -6.52 13.95
C GLU A 141 4.03 -7.97 13.65
N ALA A 142 4.43 -8.75 14.65
CA ALA A 142 4.85 -10.13 14.47
C ALA A 142 3.73 -11.03 13.93
N ALA A 143 2.52 -10.96 14.51
CA ALA A 143 1.38 -11.74 14.06
C ALA A 143 0.89 -11.25 12.69
N PHE A 144 0.88 -9.93 12.48
CA PHE A 144 0.52 -9.32 11.20
C PHE A 144 1.41 -9.82 10.05
N PHE A 145 2.74 -9.74 10.19
CA PHE A 145 3.66 -10.22 9.14
C PHE A 145 3.58 -11.74 8.95
N LYS A 146 3.33 -12.50 10.01
CA LYS A 146 3.09 -13.94 9.90
C LYS A 146 1.85 -14.23 9.05
N GLY A 147 0.74 -13.52 9.29
CA GLY A 147 -0.49 -13.67 8.51
C GLY A 147 -0.33 -13.25 7.05
N VAL A 148 0.30 -12.09 6.81
CA VAL A 148 0.62 -11.62 5.45
C VAL A 148 1.52 -12.62 4.70
N SER A 149 2.53 -13.19 5.37
CA SER A 149 3.40 -14.19 4.75
C SER A 149 2.66 -15.48 4.42
N ALA A 150 1.74 -15.92 5.29
CA ALA A 150 0.89 -17.08 5.02
C ALA A 150 -0.03 -16.82 3.83
N TYR A 151 -0.73 -15.68 3.82
CA TYR A 151 -1.56 -15.21 2.71
C TYR A 151 -0.83 -15.26 1.36
N LEU A 152 0.36 -14.63 1.28
CA LEU A 152 1.13 -14.61 0.04
C LEU A 152 1.54 -16.00 -0.44
N LYS A 153 1.90 -16.92 0.48
CA LYS A 153 2.28 -18.29 0.13
C LYS A 153 1.10 -19.14 -0.32
N GLU A 154 -0.07 -18.92 0.26
CA GLU A 154 -1.29 -19.64 -0.06
C GLU A 154 -1.87 -19.20 -1.42
N ARG A 155 -1.73 -17.92 -1.78
CA ARG A 155 -2.32 -17.34 -3.01
C ARG A 155 -1.32 -17.06 -4.13
N GLN A 156 -0.04 -17.41 -3.95
CA GLN A 156 1.02 -17.15 -4.93
C GLN A 156 0.66 -17.68 -6.33
N PHE A 157 1.00 -16.89 -7.35
CA PHE A 157 0.72 -17.16 -8.77
C PHE A 157 -0.78 -17.26 -9.10
N GLY A 158 -1.63 -16.65 -8.28
CA GLY A 158 -3.07 -16.70 -8.44
C GLY A 158 -3.76 -15.41 -8.01
N ASN A 159 -5.08 -15.51 -7.94
CA ASN A 159 -5.94 -14.41 -7.56
C ASN A 159 -6.36 -14.48 -6.07
N SER A 160 -6.88 -13.40 -5.52
CA SER A 160 -7.40 -13.34 -4.15
C SER A 160 -8.54 -12.36 -3.96
N VAL A 161 -9.37 -12.62 -2.96
CA VAL A 161 -10.43 -11.73 -2.47
C VAL A 161 -10.14 -11.31 -1.03
N ALA A 162 -10.87 -10.30 -0.54
CA ALA A 162 -10.56 -9.69 0.76
C ALA A 162 -10.59 -10.67 1.94
N SER A 163 -11.51 -11.64 1.91
CA SER A 163 -11.63 -12.66 2.96
C SER A 163 -10.37 -13.49 3.12
N ASP A 164 -9.62 -13.76 2.05
CA ASP A 164 -8.40 -14.55 2.12
C ASP A 164 -7.33 -13.91 3.02
N LEU A 165 -7.17 -12.57 2.92
CA LEU A 165 -6.26 -11.81 3.78
C LEU A 165 -6.74 -11.84 5.23
N TRP A 166 -8.04 -11.58 5.45
CA TRP A 166 -8.61 -11.53 6.80
C TRP A 166 -8.53 -12.89 7.50
N ASP A 167 -8.76 -13.98 6.78
CA ASP A 167 -8.64 -15.34 7.30
C ASP A 167 -7.19 -15.66 7.68
N ALA A 168 -6.22 -15.28 6.84
CA ALA A 168 -4.80 -15.48 7.13
C ALA A 168 -4.33 -14.66 8.34
N LEU A 169 -4.79 -13.41 8.47
CA LEU A 169 -4.51 -12.57 9.63
C LEU A 169 -5.13 -13.15 10.91
N SER A 170 -6.40 -13.59 10.86
CA SER A 170 -7.11 -14.19 11.99
C SER A 170 -6.42 -15.47 12.47
N ARG A 171 -6.03 -16.36 11.55
CA ARG A 171 -5.26 -17.57 11.90
C ARG A 171 -3.91 -17.25 12.56
N ALA A 172 -3.29 -16.13 12.21
CA ALA A 172 -1.98 -15.76 12.74
C ALA A 172 -2.05 -15.07 14.11
N SER A 173 -3.16 -14.39 14.42
CA SER A 173 -3.37 -13.66 15.68
C SER A 173 -4.09 -14.46 16.77
N GLY A 174 -4.82 -15.51 16.40
CA GLY A 174 -5.82 -16.13 17.29
C GLY A 174 -7.08 -15.29 17.41
#